data_AF-A0A5J4P9V3-F1
#
_entry.id   AF-A0A5J4P9V3-F1
#
_cell.length_a   1.000
_cell.length_b   1.000
_cell.length_c   1.000
_cell.angle_alpha   90.00
_cell.angle_beta   90.00
_cell.angle_gamma   90.00
#
_symmetry.space_group_name_H-M   'P 1'
#
loop_
_entity.id
_entity.type
_entity.pdbx_description
1 polymer ?
#
loop_
_entity_poly.entity_id
_entity_poly.type
_entity_poly.pdbx_seq_one_letter_code
_entity_poly.pdbx_strand_id
1 'polypeptide(L)'
;KKARNLAVFGTNEESASDMQKAYVEPDKPNLAADPIVQYMSKAQLEKSIERTRRLMRDAAKKMEFIEAAQYRDELLKLEELLREKWPI
;
A
#
# COMPACT_ATOMS: atom_id res chain seq x y z
N LYS A 1 -51.15 8.80 39.10
CA LYS A 1 -49.83 8.13 39.11
C LYS A 1 -50.02 6.63 39.37
N LYS A 2 -50.03 5.79 38.33
CA LYS A 2 -49.87 4.32 38.46
C LYS A 2 -49.34 3.80 37.12
N ALA A 3 -48.10 3.38 37.09
CA ALA A 3 -47.47 2.73 35.94
C ALA A 3 -46.85 1.45 36.46
N ARG A 4 -47.34 0.28 36.02
CA ARG A 4 -46.65 -1.03 36.06
C ARG A 4 -47.32 -1.98 35.06
N ASN A 5 -46.95 -1.87 33.80
CA ASN A 5 -47.02 -2.98 32.86
C ASN A 5 -45.60 -3.24 32.39
N LEU A 6 -44.94 -4.27 32.92
CA LEU A 6 -44.09 -5.14 32.10
C LEU A 6 -43.75 -6.39 32.89
N ALA A 7 -44.60 -7.39 32.73
CA ALA A 7 -44.26 -8.75 33.06
C ALA A 7 -43.44 -9.35 31.91
N VAL A 8 -42.84 -10.49 32.24
CA VAL A 8 -42.39 -11.53 31.31
C VAL A 8 -40.97 -11.32 30.79
N PHE A 9 -40.04 -11.86 31.59
CA PHE A 9 -38.97 -12.69 31.06
C PHE A 9 -39.55 -13.63 30.00
N GLY A 10 -39.36 -13.29 28.73
CA GLY A 10 -39.54 -14.17 27.59
C GLY A 10 -38.18 -14.36 26.95
N THR A 11 -37.59 -15.53 27.19
CA THR A 11 -36.41 -16.01 26.50
C THR A 11 -36.70 -16.16 25.01
N ASN A 12 -35.92 -15.49 24.17
CA ASN A 12 -35.64 -15.96 22.82
C ASN A 12 -34.21 -15.59 22.46
N GLU A 13 -33.38 -16.61 22.34
CA GLU A 13 -32.13 -16.56 21.61
C GLU A 13 -32.43 -16.16 20.16
N GLU A 14 -31.98 -15.00 19.71
CA GLU A 14 -31.60 -14.82 18.30
C GLU A 14 -30.39 -13.90 18.22
N SER A 15 -29.31 -14.49 17.74
CA SER A 15 -28.04 -13.84 17.41
C SER A 15 -28.26 -12.80 16.30
N ALA A 16 -28.48 -11.54 16.68
CA ALA A 16 -28.45 -10.40 15.75
C ALA A 16 -27.04 -9.78 15.78
N SER A 17 -26.12 -10.33 14.99
CA SER A 17 -25.77 -9.82 13.67
C SER A 17 -25.03 -8.49 13.73
N ASP A 18 -23.71 -8.60 13.59
CA ASP A 18 -22.85 -7.63 12.92
C ASP A 18 -22.90 -6.21 13.49
N MET A 19 -22.12 -5.99 14.57
CA MET A 19 -21.60 -4.67 14.89
C MET A 19 -20.90 -4.17 13.64
N GLN A 20 -21.58 -3.27 12.92
CA GLN A 20 -21.12 -2.65 11.68
C GLN A 20 -19.69 -2.16 11.89
N LYS A 21 -18.73 -2.88 11.29
CA LYS A 21 -17.34 -2.44 11.26
C LYS A 21 -17.34 -1.07 10.61
N ALA A 22 -17.05 -0.04 11.39
CA ALA A 22 -16.88 1.31 10.89
C ALA A 22 -15.86 1.26 9.74
N TYR A 23 -16.21 1.91 8.63
CA TYR A 23 -15.31 1.99 7.49
C TYR A 23 -14.06 2.74 7.92
N VAL A 24 -12.93 2.03 7.98
CA VAL A 24 -11.61 2.61 8.23
C VAL A 24 -11.03 2.95 6.87
N GLU A 25 -10.84 4.25 6.63
CA GLU A 25 -10.10 4.71 5.47
C GLU A 25 -8.65 4.20 5.58
N PRO A 26 -8.09 3.54 4.55
CA PRO A 26 -6.70 3.12 4.59
C PRO A 26 -5.81 4.38 4.68
N ASP A 27 -5.01 4.49 5.74
CA ASP A 27 -4.10 5.62 6.05
C ASP A 27 -3.10 5.97 4.93
N LYS A 28 -3.05 5.18 3.87
CA LYS A 28 -2.24 5.42 2.69
C LYS A 28 -3.18 5.36 1.49
N PRO A 29 -3.18 6.36 0.59
CA PRO A 29 -3.79 6.16 -0.71
C PRO A 29 -3.11 4.92 -1.29
N ASN A 30 -3.86 3.83 -1.42
CA ASN A 30 -3.45 2.68 -2.20
C ASN A 30 -3.27 3.23 -3.60
N LEU A 31 -2.03 3.59 -3.90
CA LEU A 31 -1.62 4.13 -5.17
C LEU A 31 -2.12 3.12 -6.18
N ALA A 32 -3.19 3.49 -6.89
CA ALA A 32 -3.72 2.80 -8.06
C ALA A 32 -2.71 2.89 -9.22
N ALA A 33 -1.43 2.63 -8.93
CA ALA A 33 -0.35 2.49 -9.87
C ALA A 33 -0.46 1.10 -10.48
N ASP A 34 -0.18 1.04 -11.77
CA ASP A 34 -0.28 -0.13 -12.60
C ASP A 34 0.04 -1.45 -11.86
N PRO A 35 -0.80 -2.50 -12.03
CA PRO A 35 -0.61 -3.79 -11.39
C PRO A 35 0.78 -4.41 -11.65
N ILE A 36 1.50 -3.93 -12.66
CA ILE A 36 2.85 -4.36 -12.99
C ILE A 36 3.79 -4.27 -11.78
N VAL A 37 3.77 -3.17 -11.00
CA VAL A 37 4.70 -3.01 -9.87
C VAL A 37 4.32 -3.92 -8.69
N GLN A 38 3.03 -4.28 -8.56
CA GLN A 38 2.57 -5.26 -7.58
C GLN A 38 2.99 -6.69 -7.96
N TYR A 39 3.03 -7.03 -9.25
CA TYR A 39 3.34 -8.38 -9.74
C TYR A 39 4.76 -8.58 -10.27
N MET A 40 5.63 -7.57 -10.26
CA MET A 40 7.03 -7.77 -10.64
C MET A 40 7.69 -8.79 -9.70
N SER A 41 8.28 -9.83 -10.31
CA SER A 41 9.15 -10.76 -9.61
C SER A 41 10.40 -10.04 -9.10
N LYS A 42 11.03 -10.59 -8.05
CA LYS A 42 12.30 -10.07 -7.51
C LYS A 42 13.33 -9.78 -8.60
N ALA A 43 13.49 -10.71 -9.55
CA ALA A 43 14.43 -10.56 -10.67
C ALA A 43 14.06 -9.44 -11.66
N GLN A 44 12.77 -9.15 -11.86
CA GLN A 44 12.35 -8.03 -12.70
C GLN A 44 12.61 -6.69 -12.01
N LEU A 45 12.37 -6.61 -10.71
CA LEU A 45 12.62 -5.42 -9.91
C LEU A 45 14.12 -5.11 -9.82
N GLU A 46 14.97 -6.12 -9.63
CA GLU A 46 16.43 -5.99 -9.69
C GLU A 46 16.90 -5.48 -11.07
N LYS A 47 16.30 -5.99 -12.15
CA LYS A 47 16.59 -5.51 -13.52
C LYS A 47 16.16 -4.05 -13.73
N SER A 48 15.01 -3.63 -13.21
CA SER A 48 14.59 -2.24 -13.32
C SER A 48 15.50 -1.32 -12.52
N ILE A 49 15.91 -1.71 -11.31
CA ILE A 49 16.89 -0.96 -10.50
C ILE A 49 18.19 -0.76 -11.28
N GLU A 50 18.74 -1.82 -11.87
CA GLU A 50 19.99 -1.69 -12.64
C GLU A 50 19.82 -0.82 -13.89
N ARG A 51 18.67 -0.92 -14.57
CA ARG A 51 18.34 -0.05 -15.71
C ARG A 51 18.28 1.43 -15.29
N THR A 52 17.54 1.75 -14.24
CA THR A 52 17.38 3.12 -13.72
C THR A 52 18.74 3.67 -13.26
N ARG A 53 19.56 2.84 -12.62
CA ARG A 53 20.93 3.20 -12.22
C ARG A 53 21.81 3.54 -13.43
N ARG A 54 21.67 2.81 -14.54
CA ARG A 54 22.36 3.13 -15.79
C ARG A 54 21.88 4.46 -16.38
N LEU A 55 20.57 4.69 -16.45
CA LEU A 55 20.00 5.94 -16.96
C LEU A 55 20.46 7.15 -16.13
N MET A 56 20.48 7.03 -14.80
CA MET A 56 21.01 8.06 -13.90
C MET A 56 22.47 8.40 -14.23
N ARG A 57 23.33 7.39 -14.42
CA ARG A 57 24.76 7.60 -14.76
C ARG A 57 24.93 8.23 -16.14
N ASP A 58 24.13 7.81 -17.12
CA ASP A 58 24.18 8.34 -18.47
C ASP A 58 23.69 9.81 -18.52
N ALA A 59 22.64 10.16 -17.77
CA ALA A 59 22.18 11.53 -17.58
C ALA A 59 23.25 12.39 -16.87
N ALA A 60 23.85 11.87 -15.80
CA ALA A 60 24.93 12.56 -15.08
C ALA A 60 26.15 12.83 -15.97
N LYS A 61 26.53 11.88 -16.84
CA LYS A 61 27.61 12.07 -17.83
C LYS A 61 27.30 13.15 -18.85
N LYS A 62 26.02 13.33 -19.21
CA LYS A 62 25.56 14.39 -20.11
C LYS A 62 25.37 15.74 -19.42
N MET A 63 25.66 15.83 -18.11
CA MET A 63 25.41 17.01 -17.26
C MET A 63 23.91 17.36 -17.11
N GLU A 64 23.02 16.39 -17.34
CA GLU A 64 21.58 16.51 -17.15
C GLU A 64 21.22 16.21 -15.68
N PHE A 65 21.59 17.13 -14.78
CA PHE A 65 21.48 16.90 -13.34
C PHE A 65 20.04 16.84 -12.83
N ILE A 66 19.11 17.52 -13.49
CA ILE A 66 17.69 17.47 -13.15
C ILE A 66 17.15 16.06 -13.42
N GLU A 67 17.45 15.50 -14.59
CA GLU A 67 17.04 14.14 -14.96
C GLU A 67 17.74 13.08 -14.09
N ALA A 68 19.03 13.27 -13.79
CA ALA A 68 19.75 12.39 -12.88
C ALA A 68 19.15 12.40 -11.45
N ALA A 69 18.70 13.55 -10.96
CA ALA A 69 18.01 13.64 -9.68
C ALA A 69 16.67 12.87 -9.69
N GLN A 70 15.89 12.97 -10.77
CA GLN A 70 14.66 12.19 -10.94
C GLN A 70 14.94 10.69 -10.93
N TYR A 71 15.94 10.22 -11.68
CA TYR A 71 16.30 8.80 -11.68
C TYR A 71 16.83 8.32 -10.32
N ARG A 72 17.47 9.19 -9.53
CA ARG A 72 17.89 8.86 -8.16
C ARG A 72 16.68 8.62 -7.27
N ASP A 73 15.69 9.50 -7.31
CA ASP A 73 14.49 9.36 -6.48
C ASP A 73 13.69 8.10 -6.87
N GLU A 74 13.62 7.79 -8.17
CA GLU A 74 13.03 6.56 -8.67
C GLU A 74 13.81 5.31 -8.23
N LEU A 75 15.15 5.33 -8.31
CA LEU A 75 16.02 4.25 -7.86
C LEU A 75 15.76 3.91 -6.39
N LEU A 76 15.70 4.94 -5.53
CA LEU A 76 15.46 4.77 -4.10
C LEU A 76 14.10 4.13 -3.82
N LYS A 77 13.06 4.56 -4.53
CA LYS A 77 11.72 3.96 -4.41
C LYS A 77 11.72 2.47 -4.80
N LEU A 78 12.44 2.09 -5.86
CA LEU A 78 12.53 0.70 -6.30
C LEU A 78 13.34 -0.16 -5.29
N GLU A 79 14.43 0.39 -4.74
CA GLU A 79 15.25 -0.28 -3.72
C GLU A 79 14.46 -0.49 -2.40
N GLU A 80 13.66 0.49 -2.00
CA GLU A 80 12.78 0.38 -0.83
C GLU A 80 11.69 -0.68 -1.05
N LEU A 81 11.04 -0.69 -2.22
CA LEU A 81 10.03 -1.69 -2.56
C LEU A 81 10.59 -3.11 -2.60
N LEU A 82 11.84 -3.27 -3.06
CA LEU A 82 12.53 -4.56 -3.03
C LEU A 82 12.74 -5.05 -1.58
N ARG A 83 13.16 -4.15 -0.70
CA ARG A 83 13.40 -4.44 0.72
C ARG A 83 12.10 -4.73 1.48
N GLU A 84 11.03 -4.01 1.19
CA GLU A 84 9.71 -4.23 1.81
C GLU A 84 9.11 -5.57 1.40
N LYS A 85 9.19 -5.95 0.12
CA LYS A 85 8.61 -7.21 -0.38
C LYS A 85 9.47 -8.44 -0.08
N TRP A 86 10.79 -8.28 -0.05
CA TRP A 86 11.75 -9.35 0.25
C TRP A 86 12.72 -8.91 1.36
N PRO A 87 12.26 -8.83 2.61
CA PRO A 87 13.15 -8.64 3.75
C PRO A 87 14.09 -9.85 3.85
N ILE A 88 15.37 -9.58 4.06
CA ILE A 88 16.42 -10.59 4.28
C ILE A 88 16.41 -10.99 5.76
#